data_AF-A0A8J6XJP4-F1
#
_entry.id   AF-A0A8J6XJP4-F1
#
_cell.length_a   1.000
_cell.length_b   1.000
_cell.length_c   1.000
_cell.angle_alpha   90.00
_cell.angle_beta   90.00
_cell.angle_gamma   90.00
#
_symmetry.space_group_name_H-M   'P 1'
#
loop_
_entity.id
_entity.type
_entity.pdbx_description
1 polymer ?
#
loop_
_entity_poly.entity_id
_entity_poly.type
_entity_poly.pdbx_seq_one_letter_code
_entity_poly.pdbx_strand_id
1 'polypeptide(L)'
;MLDYKQSLPGGINPFELPSIDLSERATLSPIAAVYYCIGEDDRILFIDCTRNLNQKWIANKQYTHLATIAGVRIAWLEVDEPDELEGIKQAMIEYWEPMLNDWRYKLQQIRDLTIDGWHDFQKVNLEIWATYRDAVMPTPVPEEIATVYRKAIKDAADEFKKVKSQERRQQLERLRTEIRELERNGFVPPAGCYLSTYKVKKPYGTYEYWKLWSKYPVFPARMNSLQAAYWQSQGKDYMKEGKVKTMHLGRTDSITYNLAVQGLQTRKRIEGLQREIEVLLWSLDDEEEE
;
A
#
# COMPACT_ATOMS: atom_id res chain seq x y z
N MET A 1 -22.73 16.01 33.63
CA MET A 1 -21.92 17.24 33.60
C MET A 1 -21.15 17.29 34.91
N LEU A 2 -19.88 16.86 34.89
CA LEU A 2 -19.01 16.97 36.06
C LEU A 2 -18.49 18.41 36.10
N ASP A 3 -18.82 19.13 37.18
CA ASP A 3 -18.38 20.50 37.46
C ASP A 3 -16.92 20.46 37.95
N TYR A 4 -15.98 20.15 37.04
CA TYR A 4 -14.55 20.16 37.30
C TYR A 4 -14.03 21.61 37.21
N LYS A 5 -14.32 22.41 38.24
CA LYS A 5 -13.56 23.64 38.53
C LYS A 5 -12.24 23.30 39.23
N GLN A 6 -11.48 22.37 38.66
CA GLN A 6 -10.04 22.34 38.95
C GLN A 6 -9.45 23.59 38.30
N SER A 7 -8.68 24.35 39.05
CA SER A 7 -7.97 25.52 38.54
C SER A 7 -7.18 25.11 37.29
N LEU A 8 -7.57 25.66 36.14
CA LEU A 8 -6.88 25.44 34.87
C LEU A 8 -5.39 25.81 35.05
N PRO A 9 -4.46 25.09 34.42
CA PRO A 9 -3.05 25.45 34.45
C PRO A 9 -2.90 26.88 33.92
N GLY A 10 -2.40 27.78 34.78
CA GLY A 10 -2.27 29.21 34.46
C GLY A 10 -3.60 29.97 34.31
N GLY A 11 -4.76 29.37 34.63
CA GLY A 11 -6.07 29.97 34.42
C GLY A 11 -6.49 30.05 32.96
N ILE A 12 -5.84 29.32 32.06
CA ILE A 12 -6.04 29.41 30.61
C ILE A 12 -7.12 28.42 30.17
N ASN A 13 -8.18 28.93 29.54
CA ASN A 13 -9.24 28.12 28.94
C ASN A 13 -9.08 28.04 27.41
N PRO A 14 -8.62 26.91 26.83
CA PRO A 14 -8.40 26.78 25.39
C PRO A 14 -9.66 27.01 24.53
N PHE A 15 -10.85 26.79 25.10
CA PHE A 15 -12.11 26.90 24.37
C PHE A 15 -12.54 28.35 24.14
N GLU A 16 -12.02 29.29 24.96
CA GLU A 16 -12.29 30.73 24.91
C GLU A 16 -11.20 31.53 24.18
N LEU A 17 -10.10 30.88 23.79
CA LEU A 17 -9.02 31.51 23.04
C LEU A 17 -9.47 31.90 21.62
N PRO A 18 -8.77 32.87 20.98
CA PRO A 18 -8.92 33.10 19.56
C PRO A 18 -8.78 31.78 18.78
N SER A 19 -9.73 31.51 17.90
CA SER A 19 -9.76 30.28 17.13
C SER A 19 -10.32 30.48 15.73
N ILE A 20 -9.89 29.65 14.78
CA ILE A 20 -10.45 29.58 13.43
C ILE A 20 -10.71 28.12 13.04
N ASP A 21 -11.56 27.90 12.03
CA ASP A 21 -11.75 26.55 11.49
C ASP A 21 -10.48 26.05 10.79
N LEU A 22 -10.22 24.74 10.87
CA LEU A 22 -9.05 24.11 10.24
C LEU A 22 -8.99 24.37 8.71
N SER A 23 -10.15 24.53 8.07
CA SER A 23 -10.26 24.87 6.65
C SER A 23 -9.70 26.26 6.33
N GLU A 24 -9.70 27.17 7.30
CA GLU A 24 -9.27 28.56 7.17
C GLU A 24 -7.82 28.78 7.62
N ARG A 25 -7.08 27.74 8.02
CA ARG A 25 -5.68 27.80 8.56
C ARG A 25 -4.71 28.72 7.81
N ALA A 26 -4.95 29.01 6.54
CA ALA A 26 -4.14 29.94 5.75
C ALA A 26 -4.21 31.40 6.26
N THR A 27 -5.23 31.76 7.03
CA THR A 27 -5.44 33.11 7.58
C THR A 27 -4.78 33.33 8.96
N LEU A 28 -4.14 32.29 9.51
CA LEU A 28 -3.47 32.38 10.81
C LEU A 28 -2.39 33.46 10.83
N SER A 29 -2.21 34.12 11.98
CA SER A 29 -1.21 35.17 12.14
C SER A 29 0.22 34.58 12.29
N PRO A 30 1.27 35.29 11.83
CA PRO A 30 2.66 34.84 11.94
C PRO A 30 3.25 35.14 13.34
N ILE A 31 2.62 34.64 14.40
CA ILE A 31 2.98 34.88 15.81
C ILE A 31 3.57 33.63 16.48
N ALA A 32 4.27 33.83 17.60
CA ALA A 32 4.69 32.76 18.49
C ALA A 32 3.50 32.33 19.36
N ALA A 33 3.17 31.04 19.34
CA ALA A 33 1.98 30.55 20.03
C ALA A 33 2.06 29.06 20.40
N VAL A 34 1.34 28.71 21.46
CA VAL A 34 0.89 27.34 21.74
C VAL A 34 -0.50 27.20 21.13
N TYR A 35 -0.73 26.18 20.31
CA TYR A 35 -1.99 25.98 19.61
C TYR A 35 -2.63 24.63 19.96
N TYR A 36 -3.96 24.63 19.94
CA TYR A 36 -4.83 23.53 20.31
C TYR A 36 -5.70 23.19 19.11
N CYS A 37 -5.74 21.92 18.72
CA CYS A 37 -6.70 21.42 17.75
C CYS A 37 -7.87 20.83 18.53
N ILE A 38 -9.04 21.44 18.40
CA ILE A 38 -10.24 21.11 19.19
C ILE A 38 -11.27 20.52 18.23
N GLY A 39 -11.78 19.34 18.55
CA GLY A 39 -12.84 18.68 17.79
C GLY A 39 -14.22 19.30 18.03
N GLU A 40 -15.21 18.88 17.25
CA GLU A 40 -16.60 19.34 17.35
C GLU A 40 -17.24 19.04 18.73
N ASP A 41 -16.72 18.04 19.44
CA ASP A 41 -17.17 17.63 20.78
C ASP A 41 -16.44 18.33 21.93
N ASP A 42 -15.77 19.45 21.65
CA ASP A 42 -14.92 20.20 22.58
C ASP A 42 -13.82 19.32 23.23
N ARG A 43 -13.35 18.28 22.53
CA ARG A 43 -12.15 17.54 22.94
C ARG A 43 -10.91 18.12 22.31
N ILE A 44 -9.87 18.29 23.12
CA ILE A 44 -8.55 18.67 22.63
C ILE A 44 -7.90 17.43 22.01
N LEU A 45 -7.74 17.46 20.70
CA LEU A 45 -7.19 16.37 19.91
C LEU A 45 -5.67 16.43 19.87
N PHE A 46 -5.10 17.63 19.75
CA PHE A 46 -3.67 17.85 19.58
C PHE A 46 -3.23 19.19 20.17
N ILE A 47 -2.04 19.24 20.78
CA ILE A 47 -1.40 20.45 21.31
C ILE A 47 0.04 20.49 20.82
N ASP A 48 0.48 21.65 20.31
CA ASP A 48 1.86 21.87 19.91
C ASP A 48 2.20 23.38 19.98
N CYS A 49 3.46 23.74 19.75
CA CYS A 49 3.91 25.12 19.80
C CYS A 49 4.76 25.50 18.57
N THR A 50 4.87 26.79 18.30
CA THR A 50 5.65 27.32 17.18
C THR A 50 5.99 28.79 17.38
N ARG A 51 7.13 29.22 16.81
CA ARG A 51 7.51 30.65 16.73
C ARG A 51 6.78 31.41 15.62
N ASN A 52 6.15 30.68 14.69
CA ASN A 52 5.36 31.24 13.60
C ASN A 52 4.19 30.31 13.29
N LEU A 53 3.00 30.67 13.74
CA LEU A 53 1.80 29.85 13.63
C LEU A 53 1.37 29.63 12.18
N ASN A 54 1.35 30.69 11.37
CA ASN A 54 1.05 30.60 9.94
C ASN A 54 1.97 29.61 9.20
N GLN A 55 3.30 29.79 9.34
CA GLN A 55 4.28 28.98 8.63
C GLN A 55 4.24 27.51 9.06
N LYS A 56 4.02 27.24 10.36
CA LYS A 56 3.89 25.86 10.88
C LYS A 56 2.73 25.13 10.21
N TRP A 57 1.59 25.78 10.03
CA TRP A 57 0.39 25.18 9.43
C TRP A 57 0.47 24.99 7.92
N ILE A 58 1.32 25.76 7.22
CA ILE A 58 1.66 25.49 5.81
C ILE A 58 2.42 24.16 5.69
N ALA A 59 3.32 23.86 6.64
CA ALA A 59 4.18 22.67 6.61
C ALA A 59 3.70 21.52 7.52
N ASN A 60 2.48 21.60 8.08
CA ASN A 60 2.07 20.71 9.17
C ASN A 60 1.73 19.31 8.65
N LYS A 61 2.56 18.31 9.02
CA LYS A 61 2.31 16.89 8.73
C LYS A 61 1.04 16.35 9.37
N GLN A 62 0.60 16.92 10.50
CA GLN A 62 -0.63 16.48 11.18
C GLN A 62 -1.91 16.97 10.48
N TYR A 63 -1.79 17.87 9.50
CA TYR A 63 -2.95 18.38 8.76
C TYR A 63 -3.74 17.26 8.08
N THR A 64 -3.07 16.29 7.47
CA THR A 64 -3.74 15.17 6.78
C THR A 64 -4.61 14.36 7.74
N HIS A 65 -4.19 14.17 8.99
CA HIS A 65 -4.97 13.47 10.01
C HIS A 65 -6.08 14.34 10.58
N LEU A 66 -5.80 15.60 10.89
CA LEU A 66 -6.82 16.49 11.45
C LEU A 66 -7.92 16.79 10.42
N ALA A 67 -7.59 16.81 9.12
CA ALA A 67 -8.56 17.03 8.05
C ALA A 67 -9.52 15.85 7.82
N THR A 68 -9.25 14.65 8.34
CA THR A 68 -10.20 13.53 8.29
C THR A 68 -11.23 13.59 9.43
N ILE A 69 -11.00 14.45 10.43
CA ILE A 69 -11.91 14.67 11.56
C ILE A 69 -12.76 15.91 11.22
N ALA A 70 -14.08 15.76 11.29
CA ALA A 70 -15.00 16.86 11.01
C ALA A 70 -15.01 17.89 12.15
N GLY A 71 -15.22 19.17 11.81
CA GLY A 71 -15.44 20.24 12.79
C GLY A 71 -14.22 20.60 13.63
N VAL A 72 -12.99 20.31 13.17
CA VAL A 72 -11.78 20.71 13.89
C VAL A 72 -11.55 22.22 13.76
N ARG A 73 -11.36 22.89 14.90
CA ARG A 73 -10.90 24.29 14.98
C ARG A 73 -9.52 24.38 15.61
N ILE A 74 -8.77 25.40 15.22
CA ILE A 74 -7.44 25.72 15.75
C ILE A 74 -7.59 26.91 16.69
N ALA A 75 -7.41 26.70 17.99
CA ALA A 75 -7.32 27.75 18.98
C ALA A 75 -5.85 28.02 19.34
N TRP A 76 -5.47 29.24 19.72
CA TRP A 76 -4.09 29.53 20.08
C TRP A 76 -3.94 30.53 21.23
N LEU A 77 -2.90 30.31 22.01
CA LEU A 77 -2.39 31.21 23.05
C LEU A 77 -1.13 31.89 22.50
N GLU A 78 -1.19 33.20 22.31
CA GLU A 78 0.00 34.00 21.99
C GLU A 78 0.96 34.01 23.17
N VAL A 79 2.25 33.83 22.90
CA VAL A 79 3.31 33.79 23.91
C VAL A 79 4.37 34.81 23.55
N ASP A 80 4.52 35.83 24.40
CA ASP A 80 5.43 36.96 24.18
C ASP A 80 6.90 36.53 24.22
N GLU A 81 7.24 35.55 25.07
CA GLU A 81 8.59 35.02 25.25
C GLU A 81 8.73 33.64 24.59
N PRO A 82 9.31 33.54 23.37
CA PRO A 82 9.33 32.28 22.60
C PRO A 82 10.12 31.15 23.27
N ASP A 83 10.94 31.45 24.27
CA ASP A 83 11.72 30.47 25.02
C ASP A 83 10.86 29.72 26.06
N GLU A 84 9.68 30.26 26.43
CA GLU A 84 8.73 29.59 27.32
C GLU A 84 7.80 28.59 26.60
N LEU A 85 7.73 28.65 25.26
CA LEU A 85 6.80 27.87 24.45
C LEU A 85 6.81 26.37 24.78
N GLU A 86 7.99 25.78 24.95
CA GLU A 86 8.13 24.34 25.19
C GLU A 86 7.63 23.94 26.58
N GLY A 87 7.92 24.76 27.60
CA GLY A 87 7.44 24.54 28.96
C GLY A 87 5.92 24.66 29.06
N ILE A 88 5.34 25.67 28.41
CA ILE A 88 3.88 25.85 28.36
C ILE A 88 3.23 24.68 27.61
N LYS A 89 3.76 24.30 26.45
CA LYS A 89 3.25 23.15 25.67
C LYS A 89 3.25 21.88 26.52
N GLN A 90 4.35 21.58 27.21
CA GLN A 90 4.48 20.36 28.01
C GLN A 90 3.45 20.33 29.15
N ALA A 91 3.28 21.43 29.88
CA ALA A 91 2.28 21.55 30.93
C ALA A 91 0.85 21.36 30.40
N MET A 92 0.56 21.88 29.20
CA MET A 92 -0.75 21.74 28.56
C MET A 92 -1.01 20.30 28.08
N ILE A 93 0.00 19.62 27.51
CA ILE A 93 -0.11 18.22 27.11
C ILE A 93 -0.34 17.32 28.32
N GLU A 94 0.41 17.54 29.42
CA GLU A 94 0.29 16.76 30.65
C GLU A 94 -1.09 16.94 31.30
N TYR A 95 -1.64 18.16 31.27
CA TYR A 95 -2.96 18.43 31.84
C TYR A 95 -4.13 17.87 31.00
N TRP A 96 -4.07 18.03 29.68
CA TRP A 96 -5.19 17.70 28.79
C TRP A 96 -5.11 16.30 28.16
N GLU A 97 -3.96 15.62 28.23
CA GLU A 97 -3.69 14.30 27.64
C GLU A 97 -4.27 14.12 26.21
N PRO A 98 -3.97 15.04 25.26
CA PRO A 98 -4.59 15.01 23.94
C PRO A 98 -4.23 13.74 23.16
N MET A 99 -5.25 13.10 22.56
CA MET A 99 -5.15 11.79 21.92
C MET A 99 -4.05 11.70 20.86
N LEU A 100 -3.88 12.75 20.03
CA LEU A 100 -2.90 12.75 18.94
C LEU A 100 -1.47 13.07 19.39
N ASN A 101 -1.28 13.51 20.64
CA ASN A 101 0.04 13.63 21.26
C ASN A 101 0.51 12.32 21.90
N ASP A 102 -0.39 11.36 22.16
CA ASP A 102 -0.02 10.08 22.75
C ASP A 102 0.84 9.25 21.77
N TRP A 103 2.02 8.83 22.24
CA TRP A 103 2.92 7.93 21.51
C TRP A 103 2.27 6.57 21.22
N ARG A 104 1.30 6.13 22.04
CA ARG A 104 0.52 4.91 21.80
C ARG A 104 -0.37 5.05 20.58
N TYR A 105 -0.91 6.23 20.33
CA TYR A 105 -1.67 6.52 19.11
C TYR A 105 -0.76 6.43 17.87
N LYS A 106 0.48 6.95 17.95
CA LYS A 106 1.49 6.76 16.90
C LYS A 106 1.85 5.29 16.68
N LEU A 107 1.99 4.49 17.74
CA LEU A 107 2.21 3.04 17.64
C LEU A 107 1.03 2.27 17.07
N GLN A 108 -0.20 2.70 17.33
CA GLN A 108 -1.39 2.10 16.74
C GLN A 108 -1.43 2.38 15.23
N GLN A 109 -1.15 3.61 14.79
CA GLN A 109 -1.02 3.93 13.37
C GLN A 109 0.09 3.13 12.67
N ILE A 110 1.20 2.86 13.37
CA ILE A 110 2.27 1.99 12.88
C ILE A 110 1.81 0.55 12.61
N ARG A 111 0.92 0.01 13.46
CA ARG A 111 0.37 -1.34 13.27
C ARG A 111 -0.56 -1.44 12.06
N ASP A 112 -1.15 -0.31 11.66
CA ASP A 112 -2.10 -0.23 10.55
C ASP A 112 -1.43 0.11 9.20
N LEU A 113 -0.11 0.36 9.16
CA LEU A 113 0.64 0.60 7.93
C LEU A 113 0.93 -0.72 7.17
N THR A 114 0.66 -0.71 5.85
CA THR A 114 0.93 -1.82 4.90
C THR A 114 2.44 -2.05 4.68
N ILE A 115 2.79 -3.08 3.90
CA ILE A 115 4.16 -3.61 3.66
C ILE A 115 5.25 -2.55 3.35
N ASP A 116 4.93 -1.43 2.71
CA ASP A 116 5.88 -0.31 2.49
C ASP A 116 6.26 0.45 3.77
N GLY A 117 5.52 0.22 4.86
CA GLY A 117 5.69 0.85 6.16
C GLY A 117 6.85 0.31 6.99
N TRP A 118 7.68 -0.63 6.51
CA TRP A 118 8.87 -1.06 7.26
C TRP A 118 9.95 0.01 7.35
N HIS A 119 10.17 0.76 6.26
CA HIS A 119 11.05 1.93 6.30
C HIS A 119 10.48 3.05 7.16
N ASP A 120 9.15 3.23 7.14
CA ASP A 120 8.48 4.16 8.05
C ASP A 120 8.48 3.65 9.49
N PHE A 121 8.46 2.34 9.74
CA PHE A 121 8.59 1.75 11.08
C PHE A 121 9.99 1.97 11.64
N GLN A 122 11.03 1.77 10.85
CA GLN A 122 12.41 2.06 11.26
C GLN A 122 12.60 3.56 11.51
N LYS A 123 12.10 4.41 10.61
CA LYS A 123 12.17 5.86 10.72
C LYS A 123 11.38 6.38 11.91
N VAL A 124 10.15 5.90 12.11
CA VAL A 124 9.30 6.27 13.24
C VAL A 124 9.81 5.67 14.53
N ASN A 125 10.40 4.47 14.57
CA ASN A 125 11.07 3.99 15.77
C ASN A 125 12.30 4.82 16.12
N LEU A 126 13.10 5.23 15.12
CA LEU A 126 14.24 6.14 15.33
C LEU A 126 13.78 7.53 15.76
N GLU A 127 12.70 8.05 15.17
CA GLU A 127 12.09 9.34 15.53
C GLU A 127 11.43 9.27 16.92
N ILE A 128 10.73 8.18 17.26
CA ILE A 128 10.18 7.94 18.60
C ILE A 128 11.34 7.82 19.60
N TRP A 129 12.40 7.05 19.29
CA TRP A 129 13.58 6.97 20.16
C TRP A 129 14.25 8.33 20.35
N ALA A 130 14.40 9.13 19.28
CA ALA A 130 14.95 10.47 19.36
C ALA A 130 14.05 11.40 20.18
N THR A 131 12.73 11.34 19.96
CA THR A 131 11.75 12.14 20.70
C THR A 131 11.69 11.73 22.17
N TYR A 132 11.77 10.43 22.50
CA TYR A 132 11.78 9.93 23.88
C TYR A 132 13.09 10.28 24.60
N ARG A 133 14.21 10.21 23.89
CA ARG A 133 15.53 10.63 24.38
C ARG A 133 15.52 12.11 24.73
N ASP A 134 14.94 12.95 23.87
CA ASP A 134 15.02 14.41 24.01
C ASP A 134 13.92 14.97 24.93
N ALA A 135 12.74 14.33 25.03
CA ALA A 135 11.61 14.86 25.78
C ALA A 135 11.51 14.36 27.24
N VAL A 136 12.01 13.16 27.57
CA VAL A 136 11.72 12.52 28.87
C VAL A 136 12.95 12.34 29.75
N MET A 137 14.16 12.41 29.19
CA MET A 137 15.38 11.94 29.88
C MET A 137 16.50 13.00 29.84
N PRO A 138 16.51 14.01 30.73
CA PRO A 138 17.63 14.94 30.87
C PRO A 138 18.91 14.29 31.45
N THR A 139 18.91 12.98 31.71
CA THR A 139 20.06 12.20 32.18
C THR A 139 20.23 10.92 31.35
N PRO A 140 21.47 10.43 31.18
CA PRO A 140 21.71 9.20 30.43
C PRO A 140 20.95 8.04 31.08
N VAL A 141 20.08 7.40 30.31
CA VAL A 141 19.40 6.15 30.68
C VAL A 141 20.47 5.18 31.21
N PRO A 142 20.28 4.57 32.39
CA PRO A 142 21.17 3.51 32.85
C PRO A 142 21.35 2.47 31.75
N GLU A 143 22.60 2.16 31.40
CA GLU A 143 22.92 1.32 30.23
C GLU A 143 22.22 -0.04 30.26
N GLU A 144 21.91 -0.55 31.46
CA GLU A 144 21.12 -1.75 31.68
C GLU A 144 19.70 -1.65 31.06
N ILE A 145 19.01 -0.53 31.29
CA ILE A 145 17.67 -0.28 30.75
C ILE A 145 17.75 -0.12 29.23
N ALA A 146 18.74 0.64 28.73
CA ALA A 146 18.94 0.82 27.29
C ALA A 146 19.21 -0.54 26.58
N THR A 147 19.97 -1.43 27.22
CA THR A 147 20.26 -2.77 26.70
C THR A 147 18.99 -3.63 26.60
N VAL A 148 18.12 -3.59 27.63
CA VAL A 148 16.84 -4.30 27.61
C VAL A 148 15.95 -3.80 26.46
N TYR A 149 15.88 -2.49 26.24
CA TYR A 149 15.09 -1.91 25.14
C TYR A 149 15.67 -2.27 23.77
N ARG A 150 16.99 -2.13 23.56
CA ARG A 150 17.63 -2.51 22.29
C ARG A 150 17.37 -3.98 21.96
N LYS A 151 17.45 -4.86 22.97
CA LYS A 151 17.12 -6.28 22.81
C LYS A 151 15.66 -6.49 22.42
N ALA A 152 14.71 -5.88 23.14
CA ALA A 152 13.29 -6.02 22.85
C ALA A 152 12.93 -5.52 21.43
N ILE A 153 13.54 -4.41 20.98
CA ILE A 153 13.35 -3.88 19.62
C ILE A 153 13.91 -4.86 18.58
N LYS A 154 15.11 -5.42 18.83
CA LYS A 154 15.70 -6.43 17.95
C LYS A 154 14.83 -7.68 17.86
N ASP A 155 14.39 -8.21 19.00
CA ASP A 155 13.55 -9.41 19.06
C ASP A 155 12.22 -9.19 18.31
N ALA A 156 11.59 -8.02 18.49
CA ALA A 156 10.37 -7.65 17.77
C ALA A 156 10.60 -7.47 16.25
N ALA A 157 11.74 -6.90 15.87
CA ALA A 157 12.11 -6.75 14.46
C ALA A 157 12.34 -8.11 13.80
N ASP A 158 13.02 -9.03 14.48
CA ASP A 158 13.26 -10.40 14.01
C ASP A 158 11.95 -11.19 13.90
N GLU A 159 11.02 -11.03 14.85
CA GLU A 159 9.68 -11.64 14.77
C GLU A 159 8.89 -11.09 13.58
N PHE A 160 8.89 -9.77 13.37
CA PHE A 160 8.22 -9.17 12.22
C PHE A 160 8.80 -9.65 10.89
N LYS A 161 10.14 -9.69 10.75
CA LYS A 161 10.82 -10.24 9.57
C LYS A 161 10.34 -11.67 9.27
N LYS A 162 10.23 -12.52 10.30
CA LYS A 162 9.72 -13.91 10.14
C LYS A 162 8.27 -13.94 9.65
N VAL A 163 7.38 -13.15 10.25
CA VAL A 163 5.98 -13.09 9.85
C VAL A 163 5.85 -12.62 8.40
N LYS A 164 6.58 -11.58 7.99
CA LYS A 164 6.57 -11.09 6.60
C LYS A 164 7.16 -12.07 5.60
N SER A 165 8.22 -12.77 5.96
CA SER A 165 8.76 -13.85 5.13
C SER A 165 7.72 -14.96 4.93
N GLN A 166 6.99 -15.33 5.99
CA GLN A 166 5.90 -16.31 5.90
C GLN A 166 4.73 -15.83 5.04
N GLU A 167 4.28 -14.59 5.20
CA GLU A 167 3.21 -13.99 4.37
C GLU A 167 3.58 -14.01 2.88
N ARG A 168 4.81 -13.60 2.52
CA ARG A 168 5.28 -13.65 1.13
C ARG A 168 5.32 -15.08 0.57
N ARG A 169 5.79 -16.06 1.36
CA ARG A 169 5.79 -17.47 0.95
C ARG A 169 4.37 -17.98 0.70
N GLN A 170 3.40 -17.61 1.54
CA GLN A 170 2.00 -17.96 1.35
C GLN A 170 1.42 -17.31 0.09
N GLN A 171 1.71 -16.02 -0.15
CA GLN A 171 1.29 -15.32 -1.36
C GLN A 171 1.87 -15.98 -2.62
N LEU A 172 3.15 -16.35 -2.58
CA LEU A 172 3.84 -17.01 -3.68
C LEU A 172 3.20 -18.37 -4.03
N GLU A 173 2.87 -19.19 -3.02
CA GLU A 173 2.15 -20.45 -3.25
C GLU A 173 0.72 -20.24 -3.77
N ARG A 174 0.03 -19.19 -3.33
CA ARG A 174 -1.27 -18.81 -3.87
C ARG A 174 -1.18 -18.45 -5.36
N LEU A 175 -0.23 -17.60 -5.75
CA LEU A 175 -0.04 -17.19 -7.16
C LEU A 175 0.32 -18.39 -8.05
N ARG A 176 1.21 -19.28 -7.56
CA ARG A 176 1.53 -20.54 -8.26
C ARG A 176 0.30 -21.43 -8.45
N THR A 177 -0.56 -21.51 -7.44
CA THR A 177 -1.79 -22.29 -7.50
C THR A 177 -2.77 -21.70 -8.53
N GLU A 178 -2.93 -20.38 -8.55
CA GLU A 178 -3.76 -19.69 -9.56
C GLU A 178 -3.26 -19.96 -10.99
N ILE A 179 -1.95 -19.92 -11.24
CA ILE A 179 -1.38 -20.27 -12.55
C ILE A 179 -1.74 -21.71 -12.93
N ARG A 180 -1.56 -22.68 -12.02
CA ARG A 180 -1.90 -24.10 -12.28
C ARG A 180 -3.38 -24.29 -12.60
N GLU A 181 -4.26 -23.57 -11.91
CA GLU A 181 -5.70 -23.60 -12.17
C GLU A 181 -6.06 -23.02 -13.53
N LEU A 182 -5.48 -21.88 -13.90
CA LEU A 182 -5.67 -21.26 -15.22
C LEU A 182 -5.19 -22.18 -16.35
N GLU A 183 -4.07 -22.86 -16.15
CA GLU A 183 -3.54 -23.84 -17.10
C GLU A 183 -4.40 -25.11 -17.20
N ARG A 184 -5.09 -25.50 -16.12
CA ARG A 184 -5.98 -26.67 -16.08
C ARG A 184 -7.35 -26.40 -16.70
N ASN A 185 -7.88 -25.18 -16.58
CA ASN A 185 -9.26 -24.85 -16.90
C ASN A 185 -9.53 -24.50 -18.37
N GLY A 186 -8.51 -24.53 -19.25
CA GLY A 186 -8.75 -24.25 -20.66
C GLY A 186 -7.51 -24.33 -21.55
N PHE A 187 -7.72 -23.98 -22.82
CA PHE A 187 -6.62 -23.85 -23.76
C PHE A 187 -5.81 -22.59 -23.43
N VAL A 188 -4.54 -22.75 -23.06
CA VAL A 188 -3.59 -21.64 -22.89
C VAL A 188 -2.51 -21.75 -23.96
N PRO A 189 -2.45 -20.84 -24.94
CA PRO A 189 -1.43 -20.88 -25.98
C PRO A 189 -0.05 -20.64 -25.37
N PRO A 190 1.05 -21.12 -25.97
CA PRO A 190 2.40 -20.83 -25.48
C PRO A 190 2.72 -19.33 -25.43
N ALA A 191 3.73 -18.95 -24.64
CA ALA A 191 4.17 -17.56 -24.55
C ALA A 191 4.58 -17.00 -25.93
N GLY A 192 4.28 -15.72 -26.15
CA GLY A 192 4.59 -15.03 -27.42
C GLY A 192 3.71 -15.45 -28.60
N CYS A 193 2.53 -16.04 -28.34
CA CYS A 193 1.52 -16.25 -29.38
C CYS A 193 0.71 -14.98 -29.66
N TYR A 194 0.24 -14.81 -30.90
CA TYR A 194 -0.62 -13.69 -31.30
C TYR A 194 -1.58 -14.09 -32.43
N LEU A 195 -2.67 -13.33 -32.58
CA LEU A 195 -3.63 -13.55 -33.67
C LEU A 195 -3.21 -12.79 -34.92
N SER A 196 -3.36 -13.42 -36.08
CA SER A 196 -3.26 -12.75 -37.37
C SER A 196 -4.46 -13.11 -38.26
N THR A 197 -4.83 -12.18 -39.13
CA THR A 197 -5.79 -12.44 -40.21
C THR A 197 -5.09 -12.76 -41.52
N TYR A 198 -5.80 -13.44 -42.42
CA TYR A 198 -5.41 -13.62 -43.81
C TYR A 198 -6.67 -13.69 -44.69
N LYS A 199 -6.55 -13.18 -45.92
CA LYS A 199 -7.65 -13.14 -46.89
C LYS A 199 -7.45 -14.20 -47.96
N VAL A 200 -8.53 -14.90 -48.31
CA VAL A 200 -8.56 -15.91 -49.38
C VAL A 200 -9.59 -15.50 -50.41
N LYS A 201 -9.13 -15.26 -51.65
CA LYS A 201 -9.99 -14.96 -52.79
C LYS A 201 -10.59 -16.26 -53.33
N LYS A 202 -11.91 -16.31 -53.47
CA LYS A 202 -12.68 -17.41 -54.06
C LYS A 202 -13.60 -16.84 -55.17
N PRO A 203 -14.23 -17.68 -56.01
CA PRO A 203 -15.08 -17.20 -57.11
C PRO A 203 -16.21 -16.24 -56.69
N TYR A 204 -16.75 -16.43 -55.48
CA TYR A 204 -17.87 -15.65 -54.95
C TYR A 204 -17.45 -14.50 -54.00
N GLY A 205 -16.15 -14.20 -53.89
CA GLY A 205 -15.66 -13.09 -53.07
C GLY A 205 -14.39 -13.38 -52.28
N THR A 206 -14.01 -12.42 -51.43
CA THR A 206 -12.84 -12.51 -50.57
C THR A 206 -13.28 -12.83 -49.14
N TYR A 207 -12.75 -13.91 -48.57
CA TYR A 207 -13.06 -14.35 -47.23
C TYR A 207 -11.88 -14.08 -46.30
N GLU A 208 -12.16 -13.57 -45.10
CA GLU A 208 -11.15 -13.37 -44.05
C GLU A 208 -11.17 -14.53 -43.06
N TYR A 209 -9.97 -14.96 -42.67
CA TYR A 209 -9.74 -16.07 -41.75
C TYR A 209 -8.68 -15.69 -40.73
N TRP A 210 -8.71 -16.35 -39.57
CA TRP A 210 -7.79 -16.14 -38.46
C TRP A 210 -6.82 -17.30 -38.29
N LYS A 211 -5.61 -16.97 -37.83
CA LYS A 211 -4.57 -17.89 -37.40
C LYS A 211 -4.03 -17.44 -36.04
N LEU A 212 -3.69 -18.41 -35.20
CA LEU A 212 -2.85 -18.19 -34.06
C LEU A 212 -1.40 -18.46 -34.48
N TRP A 213 -0.54 -17.46 -34.32
CA TRP A 213 0.89 -17.54 -34.58
C TRP A 213 1.65 -17.71 -33.29
N SER A 214 2.80 -18.37 -33.38
CA SER A 214 3.78 -18.49 -32.31
C SER A 214 5.17 -18.15 -32.83
N LYS A 215 6.03 -17.61 -31.96
CA LYS A 215 7.44 -17.32 -32.29
C LYS A 215 8.21 -18.59 -32.68
N TYR A 216 7.98 -19.68 -31.96
CA TYR A 216 8.60 -20.98 -32.17
C TYR A 216 7.58 -21.99 -32.73
N PRO A 217 7.99 -23.03 -33.49
CA PRO A 217 7.07 -24.07 -33.96
C PRO A 217 6.61 -24.92 -32.76
N VAL A 218 5.47 -24.55 -32.18
CA VAL A 218 4.93 -25.16 -30.95
C VAL A 218 3.60 -25.86 -31.20
N PHE A 219 2.88 -25.50 -32.25
CA PHE A 219 1.62 -26.15 -32.57
C PHE A 219 1.89 -27.49 -33.24
N PRO A 220 1.14 -28.55 -32.90
CA PRO A 220 1.24 -29.81 -33.62
C PRO A 220 0.98 -29.59 -35.12
N ALA A 221 1.85 -30.10 -35.98
CA ALA A 221 1.51 -30.31 -37.40
C ALA A 221 0.47 -31.44 -37.55
N ARG A 222 0.45 -32.37 -36.56
CA ARG A 222 -0.47 -33.51 -36.38
C ARG A 222 -1.12 -33.44 -34.99
N MET A 223 -2.43 -33.25 -34.91
CA MET A 223 -3.17 -33.23 -33.63
C MET A 223 -3.27 -34.64 -33.00
N ASN A 224 -3.43 -34.72 -31.67
CA ASN A 224 -3.63 -36.01 -30.96
C ASN A 224 -5.05 -36.56 -31.15
N SER A 225 -5.33 -37.81 -30.76
CA SER A 225 -6.61 -38.50 -31.04
C SER A 225 -7.86 -37.83 -30.44
N LEU A 226 -7.76 -37.07 -29.35
CA LEU A 226 -8.89 -36.35 -28.75
C LEU A 226 -9.16 -35.01 -29.43
N GLN A 227 -8.12 -34.28 -29.84
CA GLN A 227 -8.25 -33.10 -30.69
C GLN A 227 -8.69 -33.56 -32.10
N ALA A 228 -8.06 -34.58 -32.66
CA ALA A 228 -8.53 -35.23 -33.87
C ALA A 228 -9.99 -35.70 -33.74
N ALA A 229 -10.44 -36.24 -32.61
CA ALA A 229 -11.85 -36.63 -32.39
C ALA A 229 -12.80 -35.43 -32.25
N TYR A 230 -12.41 -34.37 -31.54
CA TYR A 230 -13.16 -33.11 -31.46
C TYR A 230 -13.24 -32.42 -32.83
N TRP A 231 -12.22 -32.55 -33.67
CA TRP A 231 -12.17 -31.96 -35.00
C TRP A 231 -12.77 -32.89 -36.09
N GLN A 232 -12.77 -34.20 -35.89
CA GLN A 232 -13.47 -35.22 -36.68
C GLN A 232 -14.98 -35.21 -36.42
N SER A 233 -15.42 -34.95 -35.18
CA SER A 233 -16.84 -34.72 -34.88
C SER A 233 -17.39 -33.46 -35.57
N GLN A 234 -16.50 -32.59 -36.04
CA GLN A 234 -16.78 -31.42 -36.89
C GLN A 234 -16.49 -31.67 -38.39
N GLY A 235 -16.21 -32.93 -38.80
CA GLY A 235 -16.16 -33.39 -40.19
C GLY A 235 -14.89 -33.06 -41.00
N LYS A 236 -13.71 -32.95 -40.38
CA LYS A 236 -12.46 -32.58 -41.10
C LYS A 236 -11.28 -33.51 -40.81
N ASP A 237 -10.46 -33.80 -41.83
CA ASP A 237 -9.35 -34.78 -41.79
C ASP A 237 -7.95 -34.13 -41.94
N TYR A 238 -7.00 -34.45 -41.05
CA TYR A 238 -5.70 -33.76 -40.91
C TYR A 238 -4.56 -34.63 -40.34
N MET A 239 -3.75 -35.27 -41.18
CA MET A 239 -2.64 -36.18 -40.78
C MET A 239 -1.27 -35.83 -41.45
N LYS A 240 -0.45 -34.92 -40.90
CA LYS A 240 1.02 -34.78 -41.21
C LYS A 240 1.93 -34.52 -39.97
N GLU A 241 3.06 -35.22 -39.83
CA GLU A 241 4.04 -35.12 -38.71
C GLU A 241 4.80 -33.77 -38.68
N GLY A 242 5.17 -33.28 -37.47
CA GLY A 242 5.96 -32.04 -37.26
C GLY A 242 5.38 -31.07 -36.21
N LYS A 243 6.05 -29.94 -35.95
CA LYS A 243 5.46 -28.75 -35.27
C LYS A 243 5.45 -27.57 -36.24
N VAL A 244 4.38 -26.79 -36.24
CA VAL A 244 4.21 -25.59 -37.08
C VAL A 244 4.10 -24.34 -36.22
N LYS A 245 4.42 -23.18 -36.82
CA LYS A 245 4.30 -21.86 -36.17
C LYS A 245 2.87 -21.32 -36.15
N THR A 246 1.95 -21.98 -36.85
CA THR A 246 0.59 -21.46 -37.07
C THR A 246 -0.47 -22.51 -36.82
N MET A 247 -1.51 -22.14 -36.09
CA MET A 247 -2.75 -22.90 -35.97
C MET A 247 -3.88 -22.15 -36.67
N HIS A 248 -4.55 -22.78 -37.63
CA HIS A 248 -5.69 -22.19 -38.33
C HIS A 248 -6.93 -22.20 -37.43
N LEU A 249 -7.57 -21.04 -37.27
CA LEU A 249 -8.73 -20.88 -36.37
C LEU A 249 -10.07 -20.82 -37.11
N GLY A 250 -10.06 -20.51 -38.41
CA GLY A 250 -11.27 -20.37 -39.21
C GLY A 250 -11.75 -18.92 -39.30
N ARG A 251 -13.06 -18.70 -39.38
CA ARG A 251 -13.67 -17.36 -39.43
C ARG A 251 -13.77 -16.75 -38.04
N THR A 252 -14.02 -15.44 -37.99
CA THR A 252 -14.50 -14.79 -36.76
C THR A 252 -15.73 -15.56 -36.24
N ASP A 253 -15.85 -15.66 -34.93
CA ASP A 253 -16.93 -16.36 -34.21
C ASP A 253 -16.90 -17.90 -34.29
N SER A 254 -15.91 -18.49 -34.96
CA SER A 254 -15.73 -19.95 -34.85
C SER A 254 -15.40 -20.34 -33.40
N ILE A 255 -15.78 -21.55 -33.00
CA ILE A 255 -15.46 -22.06 -31.66
C ILE A 255 -13.94 -22.03 -31.41
N THR A 256 -13.14 -22.44 -32.40
CA THR A 256 -11.68 -22.42 -32.31
C THR A 256 -11.11 -21.01 -32.18
N TYR A 257 -11.68 -20.04 -32.89
CA TYR A 257 -11.30 -18.64 -32.77
C TYR A 257 -11.59 -18.12 -31.36
N ASN A 258 -12.81 -18.34 -30.87
CA ASN A 258 -13.22 -17.90 -29.53
C ASN A 258 -12.36 -18.54 -28.43
N LEU A 259 -12.07 -19.85 -28.53
CA LEU A 259 -11.16 -20.55 -27.63
C LEU A 259 -9.73 -19.97 -27.68
N ALA A 260 -9.23 -19.62 -28.86
CA ALA A 260 -7.91 -19.01 -28.98
C ALA A 260 -7.85 -17.59 -28.41
N VAL A 261 -8.91 -16.79 -28.59
CA VAL A 261 -9.06 -15.45 -28.00
C VAL A 261 -9.05 -15.54 -26.47
N GLN A 262 -9.90 -16.40 -25.90
CA GLN A 262 -9.93 -16.65 -24.46
C GLN A 262 -8.58 -17.15 -23.94
N GLY A 263 -7.97 -18.10 -24.65
CA GLY A 263 -6.66 -18.62 -24.28
C GLY A 263 -5.57 -17.55 -24.24
N LEU A 264 -5.56 -16.61 -25.20
CA LEU A 264 -4.62 -15.49 -25.19
C LEU A 264 -4.85 -14.54 -24.01
N GLN A 265 -6.10 -14.31 -23.61
CA GLN A 265 -6.41 -13.54 -22.41
C GLN A 265 -5.90 -14.25 -21.16
N THR A 266 -6.12 -15.57 -21.04
CA THR A 266 -5.59 -16.39 -19.95
C THR A 266 -4.07 -16.38 -19.91
N ARG A 267 -3.39 -16.48 -21.07
CA ARG A 267 -1.93 -16.39 -21.15
C ARG A 267 -1.44 -15.03 -20.65
N LYS A 268 -2.08 -13.93 -21.05
CA LYS A 268 -1.73 -12.59 -20.58
C LYS A 268 -1.85 -12.47 -19.05
N ARG A 269 -2.88 -13.08 -18.45
CA ARG A 269 -3.04 -13.14 -16.99
C ARG A 269 -1.91 -13.93 -16.34
N ILE A 270 -1.57 -15.11 -16.87
CA ILE A 270 -0.45 -15.93 -16.38
C ILE A 270 0.88 -15.15 -16.43
N GLU A 271 1.16 -14.46 -17.53
CA GLU A 271 2.38 -13.65 -17.65
C GLU A 271 2.43 -12.51 -16.63
N GLY A 272 1.28 -11.92 -16.28
CA GLY A 272 1.19 -10.94 -15.18
C GLY A 272 1.53 -11.55 -13.82
N LEU A 273 0.92 -12.70 -13.51
CA LEU A 273 1.18 -13.45 -12.27
C LEU A 273 2.63 -13.90 -12.15
N GLN A 274 3.26 -14.31 -13.26
CA GLN A 274 4.67 -14.70 -13.28
C GLN A 274 5.59 -13.53 -12.92
N ARG A 275 5.32 -12.32 -13.41
CA ARG A 275 6.09 -11.13 -13.01
C ARG A 275 5.90 -10.79 -11.53
N GLU A 276 4.69 -10.94 -11.00
CA GLU A 276 4.44 -10.76 -9.57
C GLU A 276 5.25 -11.76 -8.73
N ILE A 277 5.33 -13.03 -9.17
CA ILE A 277 6.18 -14.04 -8.52
C ILE A 277 7.66 -13.66 -8.60
N GLU A 278 8.16 -13.19 -9.76
CA GLU A 278 9.55 -12.75 -9.92
C GLU A 278 9.93 -11.63 -8.94
N VAL A 279 9.05 -10.62 -8.77
CA VAL A 279 9.25 -9.53 -7.81
C VAL A 279 9.29 -10.07 -6.37
N LEU A 280 8.40 -10.99 -6.01
CA LEU A 280 8.39 -11.59 -4.68
C LEU A 280 9.65 -12.41 -4.40
N LEU A 281 10.17 -13.13 -5.39
CA LEU A 281 11.40 -13.91 -5.25
C LEU A 281 12.61 -13.01 -5.00
N TRP A 282 12.76 -11.92 -5.74
CA TRP A 282 13.85 -10.96 -5.48
C TRP A 282 13.80 -10.41 -4.06
N SER A 283 12.61 -10.09 -3.56
CA SER A 283 12.44 -9.61 -2.18
C SER A 283 12.73 -10.65 -1.09
N LEU A 284 12.85 -11.93 -1.44
CA LEU A 284 13.23 -13.01 -0.53
C LEU A 284 14.73 -13.29 -0.58
N ASP A 285 15.34 -13.19 -1.76
CA ASP A 285 16.79 -13.34 -1.93
C ASP A 285 17.55 -12.27 -1.13
N ASP A 286 17.06 -11.02 -1.14
CA ASP A 286 17.63 -9.91 -0.35
C ASP A 286 17.60 -10.18 1.17
N GLU A 287 16.69 -11.04 1.67
CA GLU A 287 16.61 -11.38 3.09
C GLU A 287 17.57 -12.47 3.53
N GLU A 288 18.05 -13.30 2.60
CA GLU A 288 19.02 -14.35 2.90
C GLU A 288 20.46 -13.81 2.94
N GLU A 289 20.71 -12.63 2.37
CA GLU A 289 22.01 -11.97 2.35
C GLU A 289 22.28 -11.04 3.56
N GLU A 290 21.24 -10.64 4.33
CA GLU A 290 21.35 -9.82 5.57
C GLU A 290 21.61 -10.62 6.86
#